data_AF-A0A397UM51-F1
#
_entry.id   AF-A0A397UM51-F1
#
_cell.length_a   1.000
_cell.length_b   1.000
_cell.length_c   1.000
_cell.angle_alpha   90.00
_cell.angle_beta   90.00
_cell.angle_gamma   90.00
#
_symmetry.space_group_name_H-M   'P 1'
#
loop_
_entity.id
_entity.type
_entity.pdbx_description
1 polymer ?
#
loop_
_entity_poly.entity_id
_entity_poly.type
_entity_poly.pdbx_seq_one_letter_code
_entity_poly.pdbx_strand_id
1 'polypeptide(L)'
;MFIACEFFLEELAKYIEAYLIEAKAHWLRLHFAHVYQESFKSNTLKELQKWCNDIVVKYPDKIFDSEDFTLLHENALVSLVGRDDLQMEEIKIWKYVIKWGIAQNPDLPSGYKDWTHENFLSLKTTLQNCLPLIRYFQISGDDIYEYVHPYKQILEKSLWKDVKMRFISPNKLVSSKILPPRTILTQKLPIRTTEPFSKVINEVHAAEIASWIDKREDTENNPYEFKLLLRGSKDGFTNDTFWNLCDKQTNVIVVMKVKGTDEILGGYNRIGLEKPNSSSTLKRCNDSFIFLLKNGTIQNSILSRVKDPTKAVIYNNFVGGMFY
;
A
#
# COMPACT_ATOMS: atom_id res chain seq x y z
N MET A 1 18.26 -1.57 14.22
CA MET A 1 17.11 -1.53 15.16
C MET A 1 16.98 -2.84 15.92
N PHE A 2 16.73 -3.98 15.25
CA PHE A 2 16.52 -5.26 15.94
C PHE A 2 17.69 -5.73 16.79
N ILE A 3 18.93 -5.56 16.31
CA ILE A 3 20.14 -5.78 17.14
C ILE A 3 20.12 -4.91 18.40
N ALA A 4 19.71 -3.63 18.30
CA ALA A 4 19.59 -2.77 19.48
C ALA A 4 18.52 -3.28 20.45
N CYS A 5 17.42 -3.87 19.95
CA CYS A 5 16.42 -4.54 20.78
C CYS A 5 16.97 -5.80 21.46
N GLU A 6 17.73 -6.64 20.74
CA GLU A 6 18.35 -7.87 21.27
C GLU A 6 19.38 -7.58 22.37
N PHE A 7 20.15 -6.51 22.22
CA PHE A 7 21.14 -6.07 23.21
C PHE A 7 20.56 -5.12 24.28
N PHE A 8 19.23 -4.98 24.37
CA PHE A 8 18.52 -4.13 25.34
C PHE A 8 18.96 -2.66 25.33
N LEU A 9 19.41 -2.15 24.18
CA LEU A 9 19.77 -0.75 23.96
C LEU A 9 18.52 0.06 23.63
N GLU A 10 17.62 0.21 24.60
CA GLU A 10 16.27 0.76 24.37
C GLU A 10 16.26 2.18 23.79
N GLU A 11 17.14 3.07 24.26
CA GLU A 11 17.21 4.45 23.75
C GLU A 11 17.59 4.48 22.27
N LEU A 12 18.58 3.66 21.88
CA LEU A 12 19.00 3.53 20.50
C LEU A 12 17.89 2.89 19.64
N ALA A 13 17.19 1.89 20.17
CA ALA A 13 16.07 1.26 19.48
C ALA A 13 14.94 2.26 19.21
N LYS A 14 14.55 3.05 20.21
CA LYS A 14 13.53 4.11 20.09
C LYS A 14 13.96 5.22 19.13
N TYR A 15 15.23 5.62 19.15
CA TYR A 15 15.75 6.61 18.20
C TYR A 15 15.67 6.11 16.75
N ILE A 16 16.09 4.86 16.49
CA ILE A 16 16.03 4.27 15.15
C ILE A 16 14.57 4.06 14.73
N GLU A 17 13.70 3.62 15.64
CA GLU A 17 12.27 3.46 15.40
C GLU A 17 11.63 4.77 14.92
N ALA A 18 11.84 5.87 15.65
CA ALA A 18 11.35 7.19 15.27
C ALA A 18 11.91 7.63 13.91
N TYR A 19 13.22 7.49 13.70
CA TYR A 19 13.86 7.80 12.42
C TYR A 19 13.26 6.99 11.25
N LEU A 20 13.00 5.69 11.45
CA LEU A 20 12.41 4.85 10.41
C LEU A 20 10.99 5.31 10.07
N ILE A 21 10.18 5.63 11.06
CA ILE A 21 8.79 6.08 10.88
C ILE A 21 8.76 7.45 10.19
N GLU A 22 9.61 8.39 10.60
CA GLU A 22 9.58 9.77 10.10
C GLU A 22 10.30 9.92 8.75
N ALA A 23 11.51 9.38 8.63
CA ALA A 23 12.38 9.60 7.48
C ALA A 23 12.35 8.46 6.45
N LYS A 24 11.93 7.24 6.84
CA LYS A 24 11.95 6.04 5.99
C LYS A 24 10.59 5.36 5.84
N ALA A 25 9.50 6.10 6.05
CA ALA A 25 8.12 5.59 5.95
C ALA A 25 7.81 4.93 4.59
N HIS A 26 8.44 5.36 3.50
CA HIS A 26 8.25 4.74 2.19
C HIS A 26 8.88 3.34 2.13
N TRP A 27 10.14 3.20 2.57
CA TRP A 27 10.82 1.92 2.69
C TRP A 27 10.02 0.95 3.59
N LEU A 28 9.48 1.45 4.71
CA LEU A 28 8.62 0.64 5.58
C LEU A 28 7.36 0.13 4.88
N ARG A 29 6.77 0.91 3.95
CA ARG A 29 5.60 0.49 3.16
C ARG A 29 5.97 -0.49 2.04
N LEU A 30 7.15 -0.34 1.43
CA LEU A 30 7.63 -1.25 0.39
C LEU A 30 7.91 -2.65 0.97
N HIS A 31 8.42 -2.70 2.20
CA HIS A 31 8.76 -3.93 2.92
C HIS A 31 7.75 -4.28 4.03
N PHE A 32 6.48 -3.92 3.83
CA PHE A 32 5.48 -3.88 4.90
C PHE A 32 5.27 -5.21 5.63
N ALA A 33 5.10 -6.33 4.91
CA ALA A 33 4.88 -7.63 5.52
C ALA A 33 6.06 -8.04 6.42
N HIS A 34 7.29 -7.85 5.93
CA HIS A 34 8.51 -8.10 6.68
C HIS A 34 8.62 -7.18 7.91
N VAL A 35 8.41 -5.87 7.73
CA VAL A 35 8.44 -4.89 8.82
C VAL A 35 7.41 -5.22 9.89
N TYR A 36 6.18 -5.60 9.49
CA TYR A 36 5.14 -6.04 10.41
C TYR A 36 5.65 -7.21 11.24
N GLN A 37 6.06 -8.31 10.59
CA GLN A 37 6.57 -9.51 11.24
C GLN A 37 7.67 -9.21 12.27
N GLU A 38 8.68 -8.44 11.86
CA GLU A 38 9.84 -8.14 12.70
C GLU A 38 9.48 -7.22 13.87
N SER A 39 8.54 -6.28 13.68
CA SER A 39 8.10 -5.37 14.74
C SER A 39 7.48 -6.11 15.92
N PHE A 40 6.81 -7.24 15.69
CA PHE A 40 6.17 -8.06 16.73
C PHE A 40 7.11 -9.09 17.39
N LYS A 41 8.38 -9.14 17.01
CA LYS A 41 9.39 -9.95 17.72
C LYS A 41 9.81 -9.32 19.06
N SER A 42 9.70 -8.01 19.19
CA SER A 42 10.13 -7.26 20.37
C SER A 42 9.02 -6.38 20.91
N ASN A 43 8.82 -6.42 22.22
CA ASN A 43 7.88 -5.53 22.92
C ASN A 43 8.38 -4.07 23.03
N THR A 44 9.61 -3.79 22.58
CA THR A 44 10.22 -2.46 22.60
C THR A 44 9.68 -1.55 21.50
N LEU A 45 9.34 -2.11 20.33
CA LEU A 45 9.01 -1.37 19.10
C LEU A 45 7.53 -0.98 19.00
N LYS A 46 7.00 -0.32 20.04
CA LYS A 46 5.57 -0.04 20.17
C LYS A 46 5.07 0.98 19.15
N GLU A 47 5.85 1.99 18.80
CA GLU A 47 5.43 3.02 17.84
C GLU A 47 5.44 2.47 16.41
N LEU A 48 6.38 1.58 16.07
CA LEU A 48 6.41 0.90 14.78
C LEU A 48 5.26 -0.11 14.67
N GLN A 49 4.98 -0.87 15.73
CA GLN A 49 3.80 -1.75 15.77
C GLN A 49 2.51 -0.94 15.59
N LYS A 50 2.40 0.22 16.25
CA LYS A 50 1.26 1.13 16.09
C LYS A 50 1.16 1.67 14.66
N TRP A 51 2.25 2.16 14.09
CA TRP A 51 2.31 2.63 12.71
C TRP A 51 1.90 1.54 11.71
N CYS A 52 2.38 0.32 11.91
CA CYS A 52 2.00 -0.84 11.11
C CYS A 52 0.50 -1.14 11.23
N ASN A 53 0.01 -1.19 12.46
CA ASN A 53 -1.39 -1.44 12.77
C ASN A 53 -2.34 -0.41 12.13
N ASP A 54 -1.98 0.88 12.15
CA ASP A 54 -2.77 1.96 11.52
C ASP A 54 -2.94 1.79 10.00
N ILE A 55 -1.98 1.11 9.35
CA ILE A 55 -2.02 0.76 7.93
C ILE A 55 -2.85 -0.50 7.71
N VAL A 56 -2.58 -1.56 8.47
CA VAL A 56 -3.28 -2.87 8.36
C VAL A 56 -4.78 -2.72 8.52
N VAL A 57 -5.22 -1.88 9.45
CA VAL A 57 -6.65 -1.62 9.65
C VAL A 57 -7.29 -1.20 8.33
N LYS A 58 -6.65 -0.32 7.57
CA LYS A 58 -7.22 0.24 6.32
C LYS A 58 -6.97 -0.65 5.11
N TYR A 59 -5.84 -1.35 5.08
CA TYR A 59 -5.37 -2.15 3.95
C TYR A 59 -4.88 -3.52 4.42
N PRO A 60 -5.77 -4.39 4.92
CA PRO A 60 -5.37 -5.69 5.45
C PRO A 60 -4.79 -6.60 4.35
N ASP A 61 -5.17 -6.39 3.09
CA ASP A 61 -4.62 -7.04 1.90
C ASP A 61 -3.09 -6.96 1.82
N LYS A 62 -2.49 -5.87 2.33
CA LYS A 62 -1.03 -5.67 2.34
C LYS A 62 -0.27 -6.73 3.13
N ILE A 63 -0.92 -7.41 4.06
CA ILE A 63 -0.32 -8.52 4.82
C ILE A 63 -0.92 -9.84 4.38
N PHE A 64 -2.25 -9.94 4.35
CA PHE A 64 -2.92 -11.21 4.10
C PHE A 64 -2.64 -11.76 2.70
N ASP A 65 -2.55 -10.89 1.69
CA ASP A 65 -2.30 -11.30 0.31
C ASP A 65 -0.80 -11.34 -0.03
N SER A 66 0.09 -11.06 0.95
CA SER A 66 1.53 -11.13 0.78
C SER A 66 2.00 -12.57 0.56
N GLU A 67 3.01 -12.75 -0.29
CA GLU A 67 3.71 -14.03 -0.47
C GLU A 67 4.33 -14.52 0.86
N ASP A 68 4.77 -13.57 1.70
CA ASP A 68 5.39 -13.84 2.99
C ASP A 68 4.37 -14.08 4.13
N PHE A 69 3.06 -14.06 3.85
CA PHE A 69 2.04 -14.18 4.90
C PHE A 69 2.22 -15.43 5.77
N THR A 70 2.55 -16.57 5.15
CA THR A 70 2.77 -17.83 5.86
C THR A 70 4.04 -17.83 6.71
N LEU A 71 4.92 -16.85 6.55
CA LEU A 71 6.15 -16.69 7.33
C LEU A 71 5.95 -15.86 8.60
N LEU A 72 4.76 -15.25 8.80
CA LEU A 72 4.46 -14.47 9.99
C LEU A 72 4.68 -15.28 11.28
N HIS A 73 5.30 -14.65 12.27
CA HIS A 73 5.38 -15.21 13.62
C HIS A 73 4.01 -15.26 14.27
N GLU A 74 3.77 -16.26 15.13
CA GLU A 74 2.48 -16.47 15.80
C GLU A 74 2.00 -15.20 16.52
N ASN A 75 2.88 -14.51 17.24
CA ASN A 75 2.54 -13.27 17.95
C ASN A 75 1.97 -12.17 17.02
N ALA A 76 2.54 -12.05 15.82
CA ALA A 76 2.08 -11.10 14.81
C ALA A 76 0.69 -11.50 14.29
N LEU A 77 0.48 -12.79 14.00
CA LEU A 77 -0.81 -13.31 13.54
C LEU A 77 -1.89 -13.16 14.63
N VAL A 78 -1.58 -13.50 15.88
CA VAL A 78 -2.48 -13.35 17.03
C VAL A 78 -2.87 -11.89 17.22
N SER A 79 -1.91 -10.97 17.15
CA SER A 79 -2.19 -9.53 17.21
C SER A 79 -3.12 -9.08 16.08
N LEU A 80 -2.85 -9.54 14.85
CA LEU A 80 -3.62 -9.22 13.65
C LEU A 80 -5.07 -9.72 13.72
N VAL A 81 -5.26 -11.00 14.04
CA VAL A 81 -6.58 -11.65 14.11
C VAL A 81 -7.40 -11.10 15.29
N GLY A 82 -6.75 -10.70 16.38
CA GLY A 82 -7.40 -10.13 17.57
C GLY A 82 -8.04 -8.76 17.38
N ARG A 83 -7.69 -8.02 16.32
CA ARG A 83 -8.14 -6.63 16.11
C ARG A 83 -9.64 -6.46 15.89
N ASP A 84 -10.31 -5.64 16.67
CA ASP A 84 -11.74 -5.35 16.47
C ASP A 84 -12.02 -4.46 15.24
N ASP A 85 -11.04 -3.71 14.76
CA ASP A 85 -11.17 -2.73 13.67
C ASP A 85 -10.63 -3.23 12.32
N LEU A 86 -10.25 -4.51 12.22
CA LEU A 86 -9.74 -5.09 10.98
C LEU A 86 -10.83 -5.10 9.89
N GLN A 87 -10.56 -4.44 8.76
CA GLN A 87 -11.51 -4.26 7.66
C GLN A 87 -11.57 -5.50 6.74
N MET A 88 -11.98 -6.65 7.29
CA MET A 88 -12.06 -7.92 6.57
C MET A 88 -13.22 -8.78 7.06
N GLU A 89 -13.88 -9.47 6.13
CA GLU A 89 -14.90 -10.47 6.43
C GLU A 89 -14.33 -11.63 7.25
N GLU A 90 -15.06 -12.08 8.27
CA GLU A 90 -14.55 -13.10 9.20
C GLU A 90 -14.19 -14.42 8.51
N ILE A 91 -14.92 -14.78 7.44
CA ILE A 91 -14.61 -15.99 6.66
C ILE A 91 -13.25 -15.91 5.95
N LYS A 92 -12.85 -14.72 5.48
CA LYS A 92 -11.52 -14.52 4.85
C LYS A 92 -10.43 -14.70 5.89
N ILE A 93 -10.64 -14.15 7.09
CA ILE A 93 -9.71 -14.31 8.22
C ILE A 93 -9.54 -15.78 8.58
N TRP A 94 -10.65 -16.54 8.68
CA TRP A 94 -10.61 -17.98 8.90
C TRP A 94 -9.77 -18.72 7.84
N LYS A 95 -10.01 -18.44 6.55
CA LYS A 95 -9.26 -19.06 5.45
C LYS A 95 -7.75 -18.77 5.56
N TYR A 96 -7.37 -17.55 5.91
CA TYR A 96 -5.97 -17.18 6.12
C TYR A 96 -5.34 -17.84 7.34
N VAL A 97 -6.07 -17.93 8.46
CA VAL A 97 -5.58 -18.63 9.66
C VAL A 97 -5.36 -20.12 9.37
N ILE A 98 -6.25 -20.78 8.63
CA ILE A 98 -6.04 -22.17 8.20
C ILE A 98 -4.85 -22.28 7.24
N LYS A 99 -4.73 -21.39 6.25
CA LYS A 99 -3.58 -21.34 5.33
C LYS A 99 -2.25 -21.24 6.09
N TRP A 100 -2.18 -20.34 7.07
CA TRP A 100 -1.00 -20.17 7.92
C TRP A 100 -0.75 -21.43 8.75
N GLY A 101 -1.77 -21.97 9.42
CA GLY A 101 -1.63 -23.17 10.26
C GLY A 101 -1.14 -24.39 9.48
N ILE A 102 -1.62 -24.59 8.25
CA ILE A 102 -1.14 -25.67 7.37
C ILE A 102 0.33 -25.45 6.99
N ALA A 103 0.71 -24.22 6.65
CA ALA A 103 2.10 -23.90 6.28
C ALA A 103 3.10 -24.13 7.43
N GLN A 104 2.66 -23.97 8.68
CA GLN A 104 3.48 -24.27 9.87
C GLN A 104 3.59 -25.78 10.19
N ASN A 105 2.85 -26.63 9.49
CA ASN A 105 2.84 -28.08 9.68
C ASN A 105 3.16 -28.78 8.34
N PRO A 106 4.43 -28.78 7.89
CA PRO A 106 4.81 -29.24 6.55
C PRO A 106 4.56 -30.73 6.29
N ASP A 107 4.43 -31.54 7.35
CA ASP A 107 4.14 -32.98 7.25
C ASP A 107 2.65 -33.29 7.01
N LEU A 108 1.78 -32.27 6.95
CA LEU A 108 0.37 -32.48 6.67
C LEU A 108 0.13 -32.90 5.21
N PRO A 109 -0.78 -33.87 4.95
CA PRO A 109 -1.21 -34.17 3.61
C PRO A 109 -1.82 -32.95 2.91
N SER A 110 -1.68 -32.87 1.59
CA SER A 110 -2.15 -31.74 0.79
C SER A 110 -3.66 -31.51 0.84
N GLY A 111 -4.46 -32.57 1.08
CA GLY A 111 -5.91 -32.50 1.22
C GLY A 111 -6.40 -32.91 2.60
N TYR A 112 -7.28 -32.10 3.20
CA TYR A 112 -7.87 -32.39 4.52
C TYR A 112 -8.68 -33.70 4.58
N LYS A 113 -9.07 -34.25 3.42
CA LYS A 113 -9.81 -35.52 3.33
C LYS A 113 -8.97 -36.72 3.75
N ASP A 114 -7.66 -36.62 3.60
CA ASP A 114 -6.70 -37.68 3.92
C ASP A 114 -6.10 -37.52 5.32
N TRP A 115 -6.57 -36.53 6.09
CA TRP A 115 -6.02 -36.21 7.40
C TRP A 115 -6.49 -37.19 8.47
N THR A 116 -5.53 -37.68 9.25
CA THR A 116 -5.77 -38.46 10.46
C THR A 116 -6.18 -37.56 11.64
N HIS A 117 -6.61 -38.17 12.74
CA HIS A 117 -6.88 -37.42 13.97
C HIS A 117 -5.64 -36.68 14.48
N GLU A 118 -4.45 -37.29 14.35
CA GLU A 118 -3.17 -36.68 14.73
C GLU A 118 -2.86 -35.45 13.87
N ASN A 119 -3.15 -35.49 12.57
CA ASN A 119 -3.00 -34.32 11.69
C ASN A 119 -3.86 -33.13 12.15
N PHE A 120 -5.13 -33.38 12.51
CA PHE A 120 -5.99 -32.34 13.07
C PHE A 120 -5.50 -31.84 14.43
N LEU A 121 -4.94 -32.72 15.27
CA LEU A 121 -4.40 -32.35 16.57
C LEU A 121 -3.17 -31.44 16.43
N SER A 122 -2.27 -31.73 15.49
CA SER A 122 -1.12 -30.86 15.19
C SER A 122 -1.57 -29.47 14.76
N LEU A 123 -2.52 -29.38 13.81
CA LEU A 123 -3.08 -28.10 13.38
C LEU A 123 -3.77 -27.36 14.56
N LYS A 124 -4.52 -28.09 15.40
CA LYS A 124 -5.17 -27.51 16.58
C LYS A 124 -4.15 -26.89 17.53
N THR A 125 -3.06 -27.58 17.82
CA THR A 125 -1.98 -27.07 18.67
C THR A 125 -1.35 -25.81 18.09
N THR A 126 -1.03 -25.81 16.80
CA THR A 126 -0.48 -24.63 16.11
C THR A 126 -1.40 -23.42 16.14
N LEU A 127 -2.72 -23.64 16.02
CA LEU A 127 -3.70 -22.54 15.94
C LEU A 127 -4.32 -22.17 17.30
N GLN A 128 -3.86 -22.75 18.40
CA GLN A 128 -4.53 -22.64 19.70
C GLN A 128 -4.75 -21.21 20.18
N ASN A 129 -3.84 -20.28 19.86
CA ASN A 129 -3.95 -18.87 20.24
C ASN A 129 -4.77 -18.04 19.26
N CYS A 130 -4.95 -18.51 18.02
CA CYS A 130 -5.76 -17.84 16.99
C CYS A 130 -7.23 -18.28 17.05
N LEU A 131 -7.51 -19.57 17.30
CA LEU A 131 -8.87 -20.11 17.31
C LEU A 131 -9.85 -19.36 18.23
N PRO A 132 -9.47 -18.91 19.44
CA PRO A 132 -10.36 -18.15 20.32
C PRO A 132 -10.66 -16.73 19.85
N LEU A 133 -9.90 -16.22 18.87
CA LEU A 133 -10.02 -14.85 18.34
C LEU A 133 -10.96 -14.76 17.12
N ILE A 134 -11.37 -15.91 16.57
CA ILE A 134 -12.30 -15.98 15.44
C ILE A 134 -13.73 -15.73 15.91
N ARG A 135 -14.43 -14.83 15.20
CA ARG A 135 -15.83 -14.47 15.46
C ARG A 135 -16.78 -15.45 14.76
N TYR A 136 -16.76 -16.74 15.13
CA TYR A 136 -17.54 -17.80 14.45
C TYR A 136 -19.02 -17.48 14.25
N PHE A 137 -19.65 -16.79 15.21
CA PHE A 137 -21.06 -16.39 15.15
C PHE A 137 -21.36 -15.25 14.16
N GLN A 138 -20.33 -14.68 13.54
CA GLN A 138 -20.42 -13.65 12.49
C GLN A 138 -20.14 -14.23 11.09
N ILE A 139 -19.85 -15.54 10.98
CA ILE A 139 -19.68 -16.24 9.72
C ILE A 139 -21.04 -16.75 9.25
N SER A 140 -21.32 -16.67 7.94
CA SER A 140 -22.57 -17.14 7.37
C SER A 140 -22.73 -18.66 7.53
N GLY A 141 -23.97 -19.17 7.50
CA GLY A 141 -24.22 -20.60 7.61
C GLY A 141 -23.61 -21.41 6.46
N ASP A 142 -23.70 -20.87 5.25
CA ASP A 142 -23.11 -21.47 4.05
C ASP A 142 -21.58 -21.55 4.20
N ASP A 143 -20.94 -20.47 4.63
CA ASP A 143 -19.49 -20.43 4.84
C ASP A 143 -19.03 -21.35 5.99
N ILE A 144 -19.81 -21.46 7.08
CA ILE A 144 -19.50 -22.42 8.14
C ILE A 144 -19.55 -23.84 7.59
N TYR A 145 -20.56 -24.17 6.78
CA TYR A 145 -20.69 -25.51 6.22
C TYR A 145 -19.57 -25.81 5.21
N GLU A 146 -19.26 -24.87 4.33
CA GLU A 146 -18.29 -25.08 3.26
C GLU A 146 -16.83 -25.06 3.76
N TYR A 147 -16.47 -24.11 4.62
CA TYR A 147 -15.06 -23.83 4.96
C TYR A 147 -14.67 -24.11 6.40
N VAL A 148 -15.60 -24.08 7.36
CA VAL A 148 -15.27 -24.35 8.78
C VAL A 148 -15.54 -25.80 9.15
N HIS A 149 -16.63 -26.40 8.66
CA HIS A 149 -17.01 -27.79 8.93
C HIS A 149 -15.90 -28.81 8.63
N PRO A 150 -15.13 -28.69 7.51
CA PRO A 150 -14.03 -29.60 7.23
C PRO A 150 -13.02 -29.73 8.38
N TYR A 151 -12.81 -28.64 9.12
CA TYR A 151 -11.83 -28.54 10.20
C TYR A 151 -12.46 -28.62 11.60
N LYS A 152 -13.73 -29.01 11.74
CA LYS A 152 -14.44 -29.05 13.04
C LYS A 152 -13.71 -29.78 14.17
N GLN A 153 -12.79 -30.69 13.85
CA GLN A 153 -11.98 -31.43 14.83
C GLN A 153 -11.00 -30.53 15.61
N ILE A 154 -10.58 -29.40 15.05
CA ILE A 154 -9.68 -28.46 15.73
C ILE A 154 -10.43 -27.57 16.73
N LEU A 155 -11.75 -27.50 16.64
CA LEU A 155 -12.59 -26.67 17.50
C LEU A 155 -12.94 -27.40 18.80
N GLU A 156 -13.15 -26.63 19.86
CA GLU A 156 -13.70 -27.17 21.10
C GLU A 156 -15.09 -27.77 20.87
N LYS A 157 -15.37 -28.92 21.49
CA LYS A 157 -16.64 -29.65 21.29
C LYS A 157 -17.85 -28.79 21.68
N SER A 158 -17.73 -27.99 22.74
CA SER A 158 -18.75 -27.04 23.18
C SER A 158 -18.97 -25.92 22.14
N LEU A 159 -17.90 -25.33 21.63
CA LEU A 159 -17.95 -24.31 20.59
C LEU A 159 -18.64 -24.81 19.32
N TRP A 160 -18.23 -25.99 18.82
CA TRP A 160 -18.84 -26.56 17.62
C TRP A 160 -20.33 -26.88 17.81
N LYS A 161 -20.72 -27.33 19.01
CA LYS A 161 -22.13 -27.55 19.36
C LYS A 161 -22.91 -26.24 19.34
N ASP A 162 -22.36 -25.18 19.93
CA ASP A 162 -23.00 -23.87 20.04
C ASP A 162 -23.12 -23.17 18.68
N VAL A 163 -22.10 -23.25 17.84
CA VAL A 163 -22.12 -22.75 16.46
C VAL A 163 -23.24 -23.42 15.66
N LYS A 164 -23.31 -24.75 15.65
CA LYS A 164 -24.40 -25.50 15.00
C LYS A 164 -25.77 -25.14 15.57
N MET A 165 -25.88 -24.99 16.89
CA MET A 165 -27.13 -24.66 17.55
C MET A 165 -27.64 -23.27 17.15
N ARG A 166 -26.74 -22.30 16.97
CA ARG A 166 -27.10 -20.94 16.58
C ARG A 166 -27.71 -20.88 15.16
N PHE A 167 -27.29 -21.76 14.26
CA PHE A 167 -27.91 -21.89 12.94
C PHE A 167 -29.34 -22.45 12.99
N ILE A 168 -29.60 -23.39 13.89
CA ILE A 168 -30.91 -24.03 14.02
C ILE A 168 -31.87 -23.15 14.84
N SER A 169 -31.36 -22.48 15.88
CA SER A 169 -32.15 -21.66 16.80
C SER A 169 -31.39 -20.40 17.19
N PRO A 170 -31.51 -19.32 16.38
CA PRO A 170 -30.74 -18.08 16.55
C PRO A 170 -30.98 -17.32 17.86
N ASN A 171 -31.99 -17.68 18.65
CA ASN A 171 -32.30 -17.01 19.92
C ASN A 171 -31.87 -17.82 21.15
N LYS A 172 -31.36 -19.03 20.97
CA LYS A 172 -30.95 -19.88 22.08
C LYS A 172 -29.63 -19.40 22.69
N LEU A 173 -29.58 -19.42 24.02
CA LEU A 173 -28.37 -19.12 24.79
C LEU A 173 -27.29 -20.17 24.50
N VAL A 174 -26.07 -19.69 24.23
CA VAL A 174 -24.87 -20.50 24.03
C VAL A 174 -23.95 -20.36 25.24
N SER A 175 -23.16 -21.39 25.52
CA SER A 175 -22.16 -21.37 26.59
C SER A 175 -20.84 -20.73 26.14
N SER A 176 -20.60 -20.71 24.84
CA SER A 176 -19.37 -20.17 24.23
C SER A 176 -19.32 -18.65 24.30
N LYS A 177 -18.11 -18.11 24.51
CA LYS A 177 -17.87 -16.67 24.42
C LYS A 177 -18.21 -16.19 23.01
N ILE A 178 -19.16 -15.26 22.91
CA ILE A 178 -19.48 -14.59 21.64
C ILE A 178 -18.63 -13.32 21.55
N LEU A 179 -17.76 -13.25 20.56
CA LEU A 179 -17.05 -12.02 20.22
C LEU A 179 -17.96 -11.09 19.41
N PRO A 180 -17.94 -9.76 19.65
CA PRO A 180 -18.73 -8.81 18.89
C PRO A 180 -18.29 -8.78 17.42
N PRO A 181 -19.16 -8.36 16.48
CA PRO A 181 -18.76 -8.08 15.10
C PRO A 181 -17.59 -7.11 15.04
N ARG A 182 -16.72 -7.25 14.03
CA ARG A 182 -15.66 -6.27 13.78
C ARG A 182 -16.27 -4.93 13.37
N THR A 183 -15.66 -3.84 13.84
CA THR A 183 -16.03 -2.47 13.45
C THR A 183 -15.55 -2.22 12.03
N ILE A 184 -16.37 -2.56 11.04
CA ILE A 184 -16.11 -2.23 9.64
C ILE A 184 -16.43 -0.74 9.44
N LEU A 185 -15.44 0.05 9.07
CA LEU A 185 -15.62 1.42 8.65
C LEU A 185 -16.47 1.40 7.37
N THR A 186 -17.75 1.74 7.49
CA THR A 186 -18.65 1.99 6.34
C THR A 186 -18.29 3.25 5.57
N GLN A 187 -17.21 3.93 5.96
CA GLN A 187 -16.66 5.03 5.22
C GLN A 187 -16.19 4.46 3.87
N LYS A 188 -16.91 4.81 2.79
CA LYS A 188 -16.34 4.93 1.45
C LYS A 188 -15.25 6.00 1.54
N LEU A 189 -14.14 5.66 2.20
CA LEU A 189 -12.88 6.34 2.01
C LEU A 189 -12.68 6.34 0.50
N PRO A 190 -12.30 7.47 -0.12
CA PRO A 190 -12.01 7.47 -1.53
C PRO A 190 -11.03 6.34 -1.74
N ILE A 191 -11.43 5.36 -2.57
CA ILE A 191 -10.50 4.40 -3.14
C ILE A 191 -9.36 5.29 -3.60
N ARG A 192 -8.18 5.19 -2.99
CA ARG A 192 -6.97 5.68 -3.65
C ARG A 192 -6.92 4.81 -4.89
N THR A 193 -7.51 5.34 -5.94
CA THR A 193 -7.68 4.68 -7.22
C THR A 193 -6.34 4.08 -7.55
N THR A 194 -6.32 2.77 -7.71
CA THR A 194 -5.29 2.02 -8.43
C THR A 194 -5.17 2.48 -9.89
N GLU A 195 -5.95 3.49 -10.32
CA GLU A 195 -5.66 4.22 -11.54
C GLU A 195 -4.33 4.97 -11.39
N PRO A 196 -3.34 4.67 -12.24
CA PRO A 196 -2.09 5.40 -12.22
C PRO A 196 -2.35 6.87 -12.56
N PHE A 197 -1.71 7.78 -11.83
CA PHE A 197 -1.82 9.24 -12.06
C PHE A 197 -1.42 9.65 -13.49
N SER A 198 -0.70 8.78 -14.21
CA SER A 198 -0.30 8.95 -15.60
C SER A 198 -0.38 7.64 -16.37
N LYS A 199 -0.65 7.71 -17.68
CA LYS A 199 -0.51 6.59 -18.62
C LYS A 199 0.86 6.57 -19.31
N VAL A 200 1.70 7.58 -19.09
CA VAL A 200 2.97 7.79 -19.78
C VAL A 200 4.16 7.52 -18.85
N ILE A 201 4.07 7.93 -17.59
CA ILE A 201 5.11 7.75 -16.58
C ILE A 201 4.58 6.95 -15.40
N ASN A 202 5.48 6.25 -14.71
CA ASN A 202 5.20 5.49 -13.50
C ASN A 202 5.84 6.20 -12.28
N GLU A 203 5.73 5.58 -11.10
CA GLU A 203 6.29 6.12 -9.85
C GLU A 203 7.82 6.28 -9.90
N VAL A 204 8.53 5.40 -10.60
CA VAL A 204 9.99 5.48 -10.75
C VAL A 204 10.39 6.73 -11.52
N HIS A 205 9.72 7.01 -12.64
CA HIS A 205 9.92 8.24 -13.41
C HIS A 205 9.54 9.49 -12.61
N ALA A 206 8.44 9.45 -11.84
CA ALA A 206 8.04 10.57 -11.01
C ALA A 206 9.07 10.88 -9.91
N ALA A 207 9.64 9.85 -9.28
CA ALA A 207 10.67 10.00 -8.27
C ALA A 207 11.99 10.54 -8.85
N GLU A 208 12.33 10.13 -10.08
CA GLU A 208 13.48 10.69 -10.81
C GLU A 208 13.27 12.17 -11.15
N ILE A 209 12.09 12.57 -11.62
CA ILE A 209 11.78 13.99 -11.84
C ILE A 209 11.82 14.77 -10.52
N ALA A 210 11.29 14.21 -9.43
CA ALA A 210 11.33 14.81 -8.11
C ALA A 210 12.77 15.05 -7.63
N SER A 211 13.69 14.11 -7.85
CA SER A 211 15.10 14.29 -7.48
C SER A 211 15.74 15.45 -8.25
N TRP A 212 15.38 15.63 -9.53
CA TRP A 212 15.85 16.75 -10.34
C TRP A 212 15.30 18.11 -9.90
N ILE A 213 14.06 18.16 -9.42
CA ILE A 213 13.46 19.36 -8.80
C ILE A 213 14.26 19.73 -7.54
N ASP A 214 14.52 18.75 -6.68
CA ASP A 214 15.21 18.94 -5.40
C ASP A 214 16.73 19.07 -5.55
N LYS A 215 17.27 18.87 -6.77
CA LYS A 215 18.71 18.84 -7.09
C LYS A 215 19.47 17.83 -6.21
N ARG A 216 18.85 16.67 -5.94
CA ARG A 216 19.48 15.55 -5.22
C ARG A 216 19.75 14.37 -6.14
N GLU A 217 20.70 13.54 -5.77
CA GLU A 217 21.04 12.31 -6.50
C GLU A 217 20.08 11.15 -6.15
N ASP A 218 19.43 11.22 -4.99
CA ASP A 218 18.52 10.18 -4.51
C ASP A 218 17.15 10.22 -5.22
N THR A 219 16.78 9.11 -5.85
CA THR A 219 15.49 8.86 -6.52
C THR A 219 14.56 7.94 -5.72
N GLU A 220 14.97 7.50 -4.53
CA GLU A 220 14.22 6.58 -3.67
C GLU A 220 13.14 7.31 -2.84
N ASN A 221 13.23 8.64 -2.75
CA ASN A 221 12.28 9.48 -2.04
C ASN A 221 11.62 10.47 -3.01
N ASN A 222 10.29 10.53 -3.02
CA ASN A 222 9.51 11.53 -3.75
C ASN A 222 8.57 12.26 -2.78
N PRO A 223 8.87 13.51 -2.38
CA PRO A 223 8.02 14.27 -1.47
C PRO A 223 6.79 14.87 -2.16
N TYR A 224 6.66 14.71 -3.48
CA TYR A 224 5.63 15.37 -4.27
C TYR A 224 4.45 14.45 -4.58
N GLU A 225 3.25 15.01 -4.46
CA GLU A 225 2.02 14.41 -4.99
C GLU A 225 1.76 14.94 -6.40
N PHE A 226 1.77 14.06 -7.40
CA PHE A 226 1.55 14.43 -8.79
C PHE A 226 0.04 14.42 -9.11
N LYS A 227 -0.51 15.58 -9.46
CA LYS A 227 -1.92 15.75 -9.82
C LYS A 227 -2.06 15.97 -11.32
N LEU A 228 -2.80 15.10 -11.99
CA LEU A 228 -3.07 15.23 -13.42
C LEU A 228 -3.98 16.43 -13.70
N LEU A 229 -3.47 17.44 -14.39
CA LEU A 229 -4.23 18.63 -14.81
C LEU A 229 -4.90 18.41 -16.16
N LEU A 230 -4.15 17.91 -17.15
CA LEU A 230 -4.59 17.71 -18.52
C LEU A 230 -3.96 16.44 -19.09
N ARG A 231 -4.74 15.66 -19.85
CA ARG A 231 -4.26 14.53 -20.63
C ARG A 231 -4.83 14.61 -22.03
N GLY A 232 -3.99 14.77 -23.05
CA GLY A 232 -4.47 14.96 -24.42
C GLY A 232 -5.37 13.83 -24.97
N SER A 233 -5.17 12.58 -24.53
CA SER A 233 -6.07 11.46 -24.89
C SER A 233 -7.44 11.47 -24.20
N LYS A 234 -7.64 12.32 -23.19
CA LYS A 234 -8.91 12.51 -22.47
C LYS A 234 -9.54 13.85 -22.82
N ASP A 235 -8.75 14.92 -22.78
CA ASP A 235 -9.22 16.31 -22.80
C ASP A 235 -8.95 17.00 -24.16
N GLY A 236 -8.22 16.34 -25.06
CA GLY A 236 -7.83 16.87 -26.36
C GLY A 236 -6.53 17.68 -26.33
N PHE A 237 -6.01 18.00 -27.52
CA PHE A 237 -4.76 18.75 -27.72
C PHE A 237 -5.05 20.17 -28.26
N THR A 238 -6.02 20.88 -27.67
CA THR A 238 -6.34 22.24 -28.08
C THR A 238 -5.74 23.27 -27.13
N ASN A 239 -5.39 24.43 -27.67
CA ASN A 239 -4.88 25.56 -26.91
C ASN A 239 -5.89 26.05 -25.85
N ASP A 240 -7.18 26.06 -26.20
CA ASP A 240 -8.25 26.46 -25.28
C ASP A 240 -8.37 25.48 -24.11
N THR A 241 -8.36 24.17 -24.36
CA THR A 241 -8.34 23.16 -23.30
C THR A 241 -7.14 23.37 -22.38
N PHE A 242 -5.95 23.60 -22.96
CA PHE A 242 -4.72 23.78 -22.19
C PHE A 242 -4.81 24.97 -21.23
N TRP A 243 -5.18 26.15 -21.72
CA TRP A 243 -5.29 27.32 -20.84
C TRP A 243 -6.44 27.20 -19.85
N ASN A 244 -7.56 26.57 -20.21
CA ASN A 244 -8.68 26.39 -19.29
C ASN A 244 -8.31 25.52 -18.06
N LEU A 245 -7.43 24.53 -18.24
CA LEU A 245 -7.05 23.59 -17.16
C LEU A 245 -5.74 23.94 -16.47
N CYS A 246 -4.81 24.58 -17.19
CA CYS A 246 -3.44 24.79 -16.71
C CYS A 246 -3.10 26.24 -16.38
N ASP A 247 -3.95 27.22 -16.70
CA ASP A 247 -3.68 28.63 -16.40
C ASP A 247 -3.47 28.85 -14.89
N LYS A 248 -2.46 29.67 -14.58
CA LYS A 248 -1.98 30.04 -13.24
C LYS A 248 -1.45 28.87 -12.40
N GLN A 249 -1.35 27.67 -12.95
CA GLN A 249 -0.75 26.53 -12.24
C GLN A 249 0.76 26.68 -12.19
N THR A 250 1.34 26.53 -11.00
CA THR A 250 2.79 26.56 -10.76
C THR A 250 3.33 25.15 -10.54
N ASN A 251 4.65 24.96 -10.60
CA ASN A 251 5.30 23.65 -10.43
C ASN A 251 4.72 22.58 -11.39
N VAL A 252 4.53 22.96 -12.66
CA VAL A 252 3.88 22.11 -13.65
C VAL A 252 4.90 21.25 -14.37
N ILE A 253 4.57 19.98 -14.57
CA ILE A 253 5.38 19.05 -15.36
C ILE A 253 4.58 18.67 -16.60
N VAL A 254 5.20 18.81 -17.76
CA VAL A 254 4.66 18.35 -19.03
C VAL A 254 5.42 17.10 -19.44
N VAL A 255 4.68 16.05 -19.82
CA VAL A 255 5.25 14.78 -20.26
C VAL A 255 4.57 14.35 -21.55
N MET A 256 5.36 13.90 -22.51
CA MET A 256 4.91 13.41 -23.81
C MET A 256 5.65 12.14 -24.22
N LYS A 257 4.91 11.21 -24.84
CA LYS A 257 5.47 10.02 -25.49
C LYS A 257 5.45 10.24 -27.00
N VAL A 258 6.59 10.07 -27.66
CA VAL A 258 6.70 10.24 -29.12
C VAL A 258 6.05 9.06 -29.84
N LYS A 259 5.22 9.33 -30.85
CA LYS A 259 4.50 8.28 -31.57
C LYS A 259 5.47 7.45 -32.41
N GLY A 260 5.35 6.12 -32.33
CA GLY A 260 6.20 5.19 -33.08
C GLY A 260 7.58 4.98 -32.47
N THR A 261 7.86 5.59 -31.32
CA THR A 261 9.05 5.34 -30.51
C THR A 261 8.63 5.08 -29.05
N ASP A 262 9.58 4.67 -28.21
CA ASP A 262 9.36 4.59 -26.77
C ASP A 262 9.80 5.85 -26.02
N GLU A 263 10.33 6.86 -26.72
CA GLU A 263 10.89 8.06 -26.11
C GLU A 263 9.85 8.83 -25.30
N ILE A 264 10.19 9.14 -24.05
CA ILE A 264 9.40 9.95 -23.15
C ILE A 264 10.17 11.24 -22.87
N LEU A 265 9.64 12.35 -23.37
CA LEU A 265 10.22 13.68 -23.25
C LEU A 265 9.34 14.54 -22.35
N GLY A 266 9.93 15.56 -21.72
CA GLY A 266 9.15 16.47 -20.90
C GLY A 266 9.92 17.68 -20.41
N GLY A 267 9.24 18.48 -19.59
CA GLY A 267 9.82 19.64 -18.95
C GLY A 267 9.09 20.02 -17.68
N TYR A 268 9.84 20.57 -16.72
CA TYR A 268 9.34 21.10 -15.46
C TYR A 268 9.38 22.62 -15.48
N ASN A 269 8.26 23.24 -15.12
CA ASN A 269 8.07 24.68 -15.00
C ASN A 269 7.78 25.07 -13.56
N ARG A 270 8.73 25.74 -12.91
CA ARG A 270 8.55 26.22 -11.53
C ARG A 270 7.58 27.41 -11.43
N ILE A 271 7.70 28.38 -12.32
CA ILE A 271 7.08 29.72 -12.20
C ILE A 271 5.58 29.69 -12.53
N GLY A 272 5.18 28.72 -13.34
CA GLY A 272 3.78 28.47 -13.64
C GLY A 272 3.28 29.11 -14.93
N LEU A 273 2.32 28.41 -15.51
CA LEU A 273 1.74 28.68 -16.83
C LEU A 273 0.75 29.85 -16.71
N GLU A 274 1.17 31.07 -17.05
CA GLU A 274 0.26 32.22 -17.08
C GLU A 274 0.02 32.63 -18.53
N LYS A 275 -1.25 32.68 -18.93
CA LYS A 275 -1.63 33.10 -20.27
C LYS A 275 -1.20 34.56 -20.51
N PRO A 276 -0.33 34.84 -21.49
CA PRO A 276 0.16 36.20 -21.70
C PRO A 276 -0.94 37.10 -22.28
N ASN A 277 -0.95 38.38 -21.90
CA ASN A 277 -1.86 39.37 -22.50
C ASN A 277 -1.41 39.83 -23.90
N SER A 278 -0.18 39.50 -24.31
CA SER A 278 0.45 39.82 -25.61
C SER A 278 0.86 38.54 -26.35
N SER A 279 1.42 38.65 -27.56
CA SER A 279 1.78 37.48 -28.40
C SER A 279 2.72 36.49 -27.70
N SER A 280 3.67 36.98 -26.90
CA SER A 280 4.59 36.15 -26.12
C SER A 280 5.21 36.90 -24.95
N THR A 281 5.46 36.19 -23.85
CA THR A 281 6.17 36.73 -22.67
C THR A 281 7.32 35.80 -22.27
N LEU A 282 8.50 36.39 -22.05
CA LEU A 282 9.64 35.72 -21.44
C LEU A 282 9.54 35.80 -19.92
N LYS A 283 9.75 34.68 -19.23
CA LYS A 283 9.87 34.67 -17.78
C LYS A 283 11.22 34.14 -17.34
N ARG A 284 11.81 34.84 -16.38
CA ARG A 284 13.11 34.49 -15.82
C ARG A 284 13.00 33.31 -14.85
N CYS A 285 13.64 32.18 -15.13
CA CYS A 285 13.64 31.00 -14.24
C CYS A 285 15.01 30.31 -14.17
N ASN A 286 15.49 29.97 -12.97
CA ASN A 286 16.72 29.19 -12.80
C ASN A 286 16.46 27.69 -12.64
N ASP A 287 15.26 27.31 -12.23
CA ASP A 287 14.97 25.96 -11.70
C ASP A 287 14.10 25.11 -12.63
N SER A 288 13.72 25.66 -13.78
CA SER A 288 13.07 24.87 -14.84
C SER A 288 14.10 24.00 -15.56
N PHE A 289 13.64 22.91 -16.15
CA PHE A 289 14.50 21.98 -16.89
C PHE A 289 13.66 21.18 -17.89
N ILE A 290 14.34 20.64 -18.90
CA ILE A 290 13.77 19.66 -19.83
C ILE A 290 14.48 18.32 -19.66
N PHE A 291 13.81 17.24 -20.03
CA PHE A 291 14.34 15.91 -19.85
C PHE A 291 13.89 14.91 -20.92
N LEU A 292 14.68 13.85 -21.05
CA LEU A 292 14.35 12.58 -21.68
C LEU A 292 14.46 11.50 -20.59
N LEU A 293 13.41 10.71 -20.38
CA LEU A 293 13.44 9.63 -19.39
C LEU A 293 13.97 8.33 -20.00
N LYS A 294 14.75 7.59 -19.21
CA LYS A 294 15.12 6.20 -19.51
C LYS A 294 13.87 5.32 -19.62
N ASN A 295 13.98 4.26 -20.41
CA ASN A 295 12.93 3.26 -20.60
C ASN A 295 13.59 1.93 -21.03
N GLY A 296 12.81 0.97 -21.56
CA GLY A 296 13.35 -0.30 -22.04
C GLY A 296 14.38 -0.19 -23.17
N THR A 297 14.40 0.93 -23.91
CA THR A 297 15.25 1.18 -25.09
C THR A 297 16.36 2.20 -24.80
N ILE A 298 16.08 3.22 -23.99
CA ILE A 298 17.00 4.27 -23.57
C ILE A 298 17.55 3.89 -22.18
N GLN A 299 18.85 3.63 -22.09
CA GLN A 299 19.46 3.15 -20.85
C GLN A 299 19.54 4.21 -19.74
N ASN A 300 19.75 5.48 -20.10
CA ASN A 300 19.95 6.58 -19.14
C ASN A 300 19.06 7.77 -19.45
N SER A 301 18.50 8.37 -18.40
CA SER A 301 17.75 9.62 -18.50
C SER A 301 18.72 10.77 -18.78
N ILE A 302 18.26 11.76 -19.55
CA ILE A 302 19.00 12.98 -19.87
C ILE A 302 18.27 14.16 -19.25
N LEU A 303 18.98 14.95 -18.46
CA LEU A 303 18.48 16.17 -17.85
C LEU A 303 19.22 17.38 -18.45
N SER A 304 18.46 18.37 -18.93
CA SER A 304 19.01 19.65 -19.39
C SER A 304 18.42 20.80 -18.58
N ARG A 305 19.29 21.50 -17.85
CA ARG A 305 18.93 22.65 -17.03
C ARG A 305 19.16 23.95 -17.79
N VAL A 306 18.43 24.98 -17.39
CA VAL A 306 18.55 26.33 -17.95
C VAL A 306 19.99 26.86 -17.86
N LYS A 307 20.50 27.36 -18.98
CA LYS A 307 21.80 28.06 -19.05
C LYS A 307 21.67 29.58 -18.92
N ASP A 308 20.69 30.16 -19.60
CA ASP A 308 20.35 31.58 -19.51
C ASP A 308 18.98 31.75 -18.85
N PRO A 309 18.94 32.08 -17.55
CA PRO A 309 17.71 32.28 -16.83
C PRO A 309 16.76 33.29 -17.44
N THR A 310 17.27 34.30 -18.16
CA THR A 310 16.45 35.39 -18.67
C THR A 310 15.49 34.93 -19.77
N LYS A 311 15.77 33.80 -20.42
CA LYS A 311 15.02 33.26 -21.56
C LYS A 311 14.50 31.84 -21.34
N ALA A 312 14.52 31.36 -20.10
CA ALA A 312 14.25 29.97 -19.72
C ALA A 312 12.86 29.45 -20.12
N VAL A 313 11.84 30.32 -20.06
CA VAL A 313 10.46 29.95 -20.35
C VAL A 313 9.81 31.03 -21.21
N ILE A 314 9.21 30.59 -22.32
CA ILE A 314 8.44 31.44 -23.22
C ILE A 314 6.98 30.99 -23.18
N TYR A 315 6.08 31.89 -22.81
CA TYR A 315 4.64 31.67 -23.00
C TYR A 315 4.20 32.31 -24.29
N ASN A 316 3.49 31.56 -25.12
CA ASN A 316 2.91 32.06 -26.35
C ASN A 316 1.41 31.74 -26.37
N ASN A 317 0.61 32.73 -26.75
CA ASN A 317 -0.85 32.60 -26.76
C ASN A 317 -1.40 31.57 -27.74
N PHE A 318 -0.61 31.12 -28.73
CA PHE A 318 -1.02 30.18 -29.77
C PHE A 318 -0.50 28.76 -29.56
N VAL A 319 0.63 28.59 -28.86
CA VAL A 319 1.34 27.30 -28.73
C VAL A 319 1.64 26.87 -27.29
N GLY A 320 1.21 27.63 -26.28
CA GLY A 320 1.41 27.30 -24.87
C GLY A 320 2.80 27.70 -24.34
N GLY A 321 3.30 26.98 -23.33
CA GLY A 321 4.62 27.19 -22.74
C GLY A 321 5.72 26.42 -23.49
N MET A 322 6.75 27.12 -23.95
CA MET A 322 7.98 26.55 -24.53
C MET A 322 9.13 26.64 -23.51
N PHE A 323 9.88 25.56 -23.37
CA PHE A 323 11.05 25.45 -22.51
C PHE A 323 12.32 25.57 -23.36
N TYR A 324 13.27 26.41 -22.95
CA TYR A 324 14.53 26.67 -23.67
C TYR A 324 15.77 26.36 -22.84
#